data_AF-A0A8I3WJR1-F1
#
_entry.id   AF-A0A8I3WJR1-F1
#
_cell.length_a   1.000
_cell.length_b   1.000
_cell.length_c   1.000
_cell.angle_alpha   90.00
_cell.angle_beta   90.00
_cell.angle_gamma   90.00
#
_symmetry.space_group_name_H-M   'P 1'
#
loop_
_entity.id
_entity.type
_entity.pdbx_description
1 polymer ?
#
loop_
_entity_poly.entity_id
_entity_poly.type
_entity_poly.pdbx_seq_one_letter_code
_entity_poly.pdbx_strand_id
1 'polypeptide(L)'
;MALRAVRSVRAVLCTLCAVPSPAASCPPRPWQLGAGAVRKLRTGPALLSMRKFTEKHEWITTENGIGTVGISNFAQEALGDIVYSLAENPGLVNKSCYEDGWLIKMTLSNPSELDELKSEEAYEKYIKSIEE
;
A
#
# COMPACT_ATOMS: atom_id res chain seq x y z
N MET A 1 -35.90 -54.52 8.60
CA MET A 1 -34.85 -53.85 9.42
C MET A 1 -35.38 -52.50 9.87
N ALA A 2 -35.07 -52.06 11.11
CA ALA A 2 -35.35 -50.75 11.75
C ALA A 2 -36.74 -50.09 11.51
N LEU A 3 -37.75 -50.08 12.40
CA LEU A 3 -37.89 -49.61 13.81
C LEU A 3 -37.90 -48.08 14.06
N ARG A 4 -39.12 -47.57 14.39
CA ARG A 4 -39.44 -46.46 15.34
C ARG A 4 -39.03 -45.03 14.90
N ALA A 5 -39.64 -43.93 15.40
CA ALA A 5 -40.61 -43.74 16.49
C ALA A 5 -41.66 -42.63 16.20
N VAL A 6 -42.74 -42.58 17.00
CA VAL A 6 -43.79 -41.54 16.99
C VAL A 6 -43.59 -40.57 18.17
N ARG A 7 -43.86 -39.26 17.96
CA ARG A 7 -44.30 -38.23 18.95
C ARG A 7 -44.54 -36.92 18.16
N SER A 8 -45.75 -36.36 17.97
CA SER A 8 -46.89 -36.04 18.85
C SER A 8 -46.78 -34.71 19.60
N VAL A 9 -47.56 -33.72 19.13
CA VAL A 9 -48.23 -32.61 19.89
C VAL A 9 -47.29 -31.59 20.58
N ARG A 10 -47.37 -30.28 20.29
CA ARG A 10 -48.46 -29.40 20.73
C ARG A 10 -48.50 -28.06 19.96
N ALA A 11 -49.70 -27.49 19.80
CA ALA A 11 -49.91 -26.16 19.25
C ALA A 11 -49.63 -25.05 20.29
N VAL A 12 -49.30 -23.84 19.80
CA VAL A 12 -49.46 -22.57 20.52
C VAL A 12 -50.29 -21.64 19.65
N LEU A 13 -51.28 -20.99 20.28
CA LEU A 13 -52.30 -20.11 19.69
C LEU A 13 -51.79 -18.67 19.51
N CYS A 14 -52.46 -17.92 18.61
CA CYS A 14 -52.68 -16.45 18.69
C CYS A 14 -51.41 -15.54 18.68
N THR A 15 -51.39 -14.25 18.32
CA THR A 15 -52.30 -13.27 17.66
C THR A 15 -51.40 -12.13 17.13
N LEU A 16 -51.78 -11.13 16.32
CA LEU A 16 -53.09 -10.65 15.82
C LEU A 16 -52.87 -10.05 14.41
N CYS A 17 -53.93 -9.74 13.66
CA CYS A 17 -53.84 -9.00 12.40
C CYS A 17 -53.72 -7.48 12.63
N ALA A 18 -52.97 -6.78 11.76
CA ALA A 18 -53.21 -5.37 11.44
C ALA A 18 -52.72 -5.03 10.01
N VAL A 19 -53.64 -4.50 9.20
CA VAL A 19 -53.45 -3.87 7.87
C VAL A 19 -54.51 -2.74 7.81
N PRO A 20 -54.45 -1.74 6.90
CA PRO A 20 -53.37 -1.25 6.03
C PRO A 20 -53.20 0.30 6.03
N SER A 21 -52.28 0.82 5.18
CA SER A 21 -52.32 2.16 4.51
C SER A 21 -52.12 3.48 5.30
N PRO A 22 -51.80 4.61 4.64
CA PRO A 22 -51.10 4.82 3.36
C PRO A 22 -49.88 5.77 3.49
N ALA A 23 -49.25 6.12 2.36
CA ALA A 23 -48.03 6.93 2.31
C ALA A 23 -48.21 8.41 2.70
N ALA A 24 -47.19 8.96 3.38
CA ALA A 24 -46.91 10.39 3.41
C ALA A 24 -45.39 10.61 3.37
N SER A 25 -44.89 11.01 2.20
CA SER A 25 -43.48 11.36 1.98
C SER A 25 -43.16 12.71 2.61
N CYS A 26 -42.42 12.71 3.73
CA CYS A 26 -41.87 13.95 4.29
C CYS A 26 -40.70 14.46 3.43
N PRO A 27 -40.77 15.68 2.84
CA PRO A 27 -39.59 16.28 2.23
C PRO A 27 -38.55 16.63 3.31
N PRO A 28 -37.24 16.44 3.07
CA PRO A 28 -36.20 16.83 4.02
C PRO A 28 -36.20 18.36 4.20
N ARG A 29 -36.12 18.82 5.45
CA ARG A 29 -36.06 20.26 5.77
C ARG A 29 -34.67 20.82 5.42
N PRO A 30 -34.54 22.03 4.82
CA PRO A 30 -33.28 22.45 4.19
C PRO A 30 -32.12 22.84 5.13
N TRP A 31 -32.30 22.84 6.45
CA TRP A 31 -31.37 23.51 7.38
C TRP A 31 -31.17 22.80 8.73
N GLN A 32 -31.27 21.47 8.77
CA GLN A 32 -30.80 20.72 9.93
C GLN A 32 -29.26 20.72 9.97
N LEU A 33 -28.70 21.79 10.54
CA LEU A 33 -27.31 21.90 10.98
C LEU A 33 -27.07 20.88 12.10
N GLY A 34 -26.84 19.62 11.71
CA GLY A 34 -26.36 18.58 12.60
C GLY A 34 -25.03 19.00 13.23
N ALA A 35 -24.89 18.79 14.54
CA ALA A 35 -23.70 19.15 15.31
C ALA A 35 -22.44 18.67 14.57
N GLY A 36 -21.48 19.59 14.44
CA GLY A 36 -20.36 19.45 13.51
C GLY A 36 -19.65 18.10 13.64
N ALA A 37 -19.84 17.23 12.65
CA ALA A 37 -19.00 16.06 12.47
C ALA A 37 -17.57 16.55 12.25
N VAL A 38 -16.78 16.56 13.32
CA VAL A 38 -15.33 16.82 13.26
C VAL A 38 -14.77 15.82 12.26
N ARG A 39 -14.45 16.30 11.05
CA ARG A 39 -13.83 15.47 10.02
C ARG A 39 -12.50 15.02 10.59
N LYS A 40 -12.49 13.79 11.12
CA LYS A 40 -11.30 13.11 11.62
C LYS A 40 -10.39 12.96 10.41
N LEU A 41 -9.48 13.93 10.24
CA LEU A 41 -8.41 13.89 9.27
C LEU A 41 -7.62 12.62 9.58
N ARG A 42 -7.93 11.55 8.84
CA ARG A 42 -6.98 10.47 8.69
C ARG A 42 -5.87 11.06 7.84
N THR A 43 -4.80 11.48 8.49
CA THR A 43 -3.46 11.18 7.98
C THR A 43 -3.33 9.67 7.87
N GLY A 44 -4.01 9.08 6.87
CA GLY A 44 -3.47 7.88 6.25
C GLY A 44 -2.09 8.24 5.69
N PRO A 45 -1.17 7.27 5.57
CA PRO A 45 0.09 7.54 4.93
C PRO A 45 -0.21 8.06 3.53
N ALA A 46 0.09 9.34 3.28
CA ALA A 46 0.28 9.79 1.93
C ALA A 46 1.36 8.88 1.35
N LEU A 47 1.09 8.27 0.19
CA LEU A 47 2.06 7.46 -0.53
C LEU A 47 3.15 8.40 -1.08
N LEU A 48 3.99 8.89 -0.18
CA LEU A 48 5.34 9.28 -0.51
C LEU A 48 5.97 8.05 -1.15
N SER A 49 6.51 8.20 -2.36
CA SER A 49 7.27 7.15 -3.06
C SER A 49 8.59 6.90 -2.33
N MET A 50 8.52 6.38 -1.11
CA MET A 50 9.68 6.22 -0.22
C MET A 50 10.65 5.24 -0.84
N ARG A 51 11.85 5.72 -1.15
CA ARG A 51 12.94 4.91 -1.68
C ARG A 51 13.34 3.88 -0.62
N LYS A 52 13.42 2.61 -1.05
CA LYS A 52 13.86 1.48 -0.24
C LYS A 52 15.22 0.99 -0.74
N PHE A 53 16.03 0.45 0.14
CA PHE A 53 17.42 0.07 -0.15
C PHE A 53 17.71 -1.39 0.22
N THR A 54 18.53 -2.06 -0.58
CA THR A 54 19.08 -3.38 -0.28
C THR A 54 20.45 -3.25 0.41
N GLU A 55 20.90 -4.30 1.08
CA GLU A 55 22.28 -4.35 1.62
C GLU A 55 23.35 -4.42 0.52
N LYS A 56 22.95 -4.69 -0.73
CA LYS A 56 23.83 -4.67 -1.92
C LYS A 56 24.00 -3.27 -2.51
N HIS A 57 23.59 -2.23 -1.78
CA HIS A 57 23.67 -0.83 -2.20
C HIS A 57 22.82 -0.49 -3.44
N GLU A 58 21.76 -1.27 -3.69
CA GLU A 58 20.73 -1.02 -4.70
C GLU A 58 19.54 -0.28 -4.06
N TRP A 59 18.77 0.44 -4.87
CA TRP A 59 17.54 1.10 -4.45
C TRP A 59 16.34 0.70 -5.32
N ILE A 60 15.15 0.75 -4.73
CA ILE A 60 13.87 0.61 -5.42
C ILE A 60 12.91 1.76 -5.05
N THR A 61 12.27 2.35 -6.04
CA THR A 61 11.09 3.22 -5.88
C THR A 61 9.87 2.52 -6.48
N THR A 62 8.71 2.69 -5.86
CA THR A 62 7.46 2.06 -6.32
C THR A 62 6.47 3.12 -6.75
N GLU A 63 6.08 3.08 -8.03
CA GLU A 63 5.10 4.00 -8.60
C GLU A 63 4.06 3.20 -9.41
N ASN A 64 2.78 3.34 -9.07
CA ASN A 64 1.66 2.71 -9.80
C ASN A 64 1.80 1.18 -10.02
N GLY A 65 2.47 0.47 -9.10
CA GLY A 65 2.74 -0.98 -9.19
C GLY A 65 4.00 -1.36 -9.98
N ILE A 66 4.73 -0.38 -10.52
CA ILE A 66 6.03 -0.55 -11.17
C ILE A 66 7.13 -0.20 -10.17
N GLY A 67 7.99 -1.17 -9.88
CA GLY A 67 9.25 -0.97 -9.17
C GLY A 67 10.33 -0.51 -10.14
N THR A 68 10.88 0.68 -9.93
CA THR A 68 12.08 1.17 -10.64
C THR A 68 13.29 0.88 -9.77
N VAL A 69 14.31 0.21 -10.33
CA VAL A 69 15.51 -0.25 -9.60
C VAL A 69 16.76 0.41 -10.15
N GLY A 70 17.65 0.85 -9.27
CA GLY A 70 18.95 1.43 -9.62
C GLY A 70 20.03 1.18 -8.56
N ILE A 71 21.22 1.73 -8.79
CA ILE A 71 22.38 1.64 -7.89
C ILE A 71 22.48 2.93 -7.08
N SER A 72 22.82 2.84 -5.79
CA SER A 72 22.97 4.01 -4.91
C SER A 72 24.29 4.77 -5.13
N ASN A 73 24.37 5.99 -4.60
CA ASN A 73 25.55 6.83 -4.72
C ASN A 73 26.85 6.16 -4.18
N PHE A 74 26.74 5.45 -3.05
CA PHE A 74 27.86 4.73 -2.46
C PHE A 74 28.47 3.68 -3.42
N ALA A 75 27.63 2.94 -4.12
CA ALA A 75 28.10 1.91 -5.04
C ALA A 75 28.61 2.46 -6.37
N GLN A 76 28.08 3.58 -6.89
CA GLN A 76 28.68 4.21 -8.08
C GLN A 76 30.04 4.85 -7.77
N GLU A 77 30.24 5.41 -6.58
CA GLU A 77 31.55 5.89 -6.11
C GLU A 77 32.57 4.75 -5.94
N ALA A 78 32.14 3.60 -5.39
CA ALA A 78 32.99 2.43 -5.23
C ALA A 78 33.39 1.76 -6.57
N LEU A 79 32.55 1.88 -7.61
CA LEU A 79 32.81 1.35 -8.95
C LEU A 79 33.62 2.31 -9.84
N GLY A 80 33.52 3.62 -9.62
CA GLY A 80 34.10 4.64 -10.48
C GLY A 80 33.30 4.88 -11.77
N ASP A 81 33.97 5.20 -12.87
CA ASP A 81 33.33 5.57 -14.14
C ASP A 81 32.63 4.36 -14.81
N ILE A 82 31.32 4.47 -15.03
CA ILE A 82 30.51 3.37 -15.55
C ILE A 82 30.48 3.42 -17.07
N VAL A 83 31.22 2.48 -17.68
CA VAL A 83 31.40 2.39 -19.15
C VAL A 83 30.34 1.53 -19.84
N TYR A 84 29.68 0.61 -19.11
CA TYR A 84 28.67 -0.31 -19.67
C TYR A 84 27.47 -0.46 -18.72
N SER A 85 26.35 0.19 -19.04
CA SER A 85 25.09 0.08 -18.29
C SER A 85 23.87 0.43 -19.16
N LEU A 86 23.70 1.72 -19.46
CA LEU A 86 22.65 2.27 -20.29
C LEU A 86 23.10 2.30 -21.75
N ALA A 87 22.24 1.84 -22.67
CA ALA A 87 22.59 1.63 -24.07
C ALA A 87 23.08 2.88 -24.81
N GLU A 88 22.60 4.08 -24.41
CA GLU A 88 22.89 5.34 -25.11
C GLU A 88 23.81 6.28 -24.31
N ASN A 89 23.85 6.17 -22.97
CA ASN A 89 24.63 7.08 -22.12
C ASN A 89 24.92 6.47 -20.72
N PRO A 90 25.95 5.62 -20.59
CA PRO A 90 26.20 4.88 -19.34
C PRO A 90 26.65 5.78 -18.18
N GLY A 91 27.30 6.92 -18.48
CA GLY A 91 27.71 7.93 -17.50
C GLY A 91 26.57 8.74 -16.86
N LEU A 92 25.30 8.49 -17.23
CA LEU A 92 24.15 9.00 -16.46
C LEU A 92 24.08 8.39 -15.05
N VAL A 93 24.52 7.14 -14.87
CA VAL A 93 24.51 6.49 -13.56
C VAL A 93 25.43 7.21 -12.57
N ASN A 94 26.57 7.76 -13.02
CA ASN A 94 27.47 8.54 -12.17
C ASN A 94 26.97 9.96 -11.86
N LYS A 95 26.12 10.54 -12.71
CA LYS A 95 25.61 11.93 -12.55
C LYS A 95 24.28 12.01 -11.81
N SER A 96 23.43 11.01 -12.00
CA SER A 96 22.01 11.02 -11.62
C SER A 96 21.54 9.62 -11.21
N CYS A 97 22.30 8.94 -10.33
CA CYS A 97 22.05 7.54 -9.89
C CYS A 97 20.65 7.25 -9.35
N TYR A 98 19.91 8.27 -8.91
CA TYR A 98 18.57 8.18 -8.33
C TYR A 98 17.43 8.66 -9.25
N GLU A 99 17.77 9.30 -10.36
CA GLU A 99 16.81 9.90 -11.31
C GLU A 99 16.90 9.14 -12.65
N ASP A 100 17.62 9.69 -13.64
CA ASP A 100 17.79 9.07 -14.98
C ASP A 100 18.67 7.81 -14.98
N GLY A 101 19.46 7.57 -13.92
CA GLY A 101 20.39 6.44 -13.76
C GLY A 101 19.75 5.11 -13.36
N TRP A 102 18.43 4.94 -13.50
CA TRP A 102 17.74 3.68 -13.22
C TRP A 102 18.14 2.59 -14.22
N LEU A 103 18.29 1.35 -13.74
CA LEU A 103 18.76 0.23 -14.57
C LEU A 103 17.60 -0.56 -15.19
N ILE A 104 16.59 -0.90 -14.39
CA ILE A 104 15.46 -1.73 -14.82
C ILE A 104 14.16 -1.25 -14.17
N LYS A 105 13.04 -1.58 -14.83
CA LYS A 105 11.68 -1.44 -14.31
C LYS A 105 11.01 -2.79 -14.32
N MET A 106 10.35 -3.16 -13.22
CA MET A 106 9.68 -4.44 -13.04
C MET A 106 8.31 -4.27 -12.39
N THR A 107 7.39 -5.18 -12.65
CA THR A 107 6.08 -5.23 -11.98
C THR A 107 6.23 -5.90 -10.62
N LEU A 108 5.77 -5.25 -9.55
CA LEU A 108 5.79 -5.82 -8.21
C LEU A 108 4.69 -6.87 -8.04
N SER A 109 5.08 -8.15 -8.07
CA SER A 109 4.16 -9.29 -7.87
C SER A 109 3.72 -9.43 -6.41
N ASN A 110 4.58 -9.04 -5.46
CA ASN A 110 4.33 -9.13 -4.03
C ASN A 110 4.82 -7.85 -3.33
N PRO A 111 3.92 -7.02 -2.77
CA PRO A 111 4.33 -5.77 -2.11
C PRO A 111 5.03 -6.00 -0.77
N SER A 112 4.85 -7.14 -0.11
CA SER A 112 5.45 -7.40 1.21
C SER A 112 6.97 -7.54 1.18
N GLU A 113 7.58 -7.81 0.03
CA GLU A 113 9.04 -7.82 -0.14
C GLU A 113 9.65 -6.41 0.10
N LEU A 114 8.86 -5.34 -0.02
CA LEU A 114 9.30 -3.97 0.27
C LEU A 114 9.40 -3.68 1.79
N ASP A 115 8.75 -4.47 2.64
CA ASP A 115 8.78 -4.30 4.10
C ASP A 115 10.10 -4.81 4.71
N GLU A 116 10.75 -5.79 4.06
CA GLU A 116 12.07 -6.31 4.42
C GLU A 116 13.23 -5.36 4.05
N LEU A 117 12.98 -4.41 3.14
CA LEU A 117 13.98 -3.46 2.66
C LEU A 117 14.17 -2.27 3.60
N LYS A 118 15.44 -1.84 3.72
CA LYS A 118 15.86 -0.72 4.57
C LYS A 118 15.22 0.58 4.08
N SER A 119 14.76 1.41 5.01
CA SER A 119 14.46 2.82 4.73
C SER A 119 15.76 3.59 4.49
N GLU A 120 15.65 4.77 3.87
CA GLU A 120 16.76 5.69 3.64
C GLU A 120 17.56 5.99 4.92
N GLU A 121 16.89 6.32 6.03
CA GLU A 121 17.51 6.54 7.34
C GLU A 121 18.30 5.32 7.86
N ALA A 122 17.75 4.12 7.69
CA ALA A 122 18.40 2.88 8.10
C ALA A 122 19.60 2.52 7.20
N TYR A 123 19.53 2.89 5.92
CA TYR A 123 20.60 2.72 4.96
C TYR A 123 21.75 3.73 5.19
N GLU A 124 21.45 4.99 5.51
CA GLU A 124 22.46 5.96 5.95
C GLU A 124 23.24 5.47 7.17
N LYS A 125 22.54 4.93 8.17
CA LYS A 125 23.18 4.37 9.37
C LYS A 125 24.06 3.17 9.03
N TYR A 126 23.63 2.35 8.07
CA TYR A 126 24.41 1.21 7.57
C TYR A 126 25.69 1.66 6.86
N ILE A 127 25.63 2.66 5.96
CA ILE A 127 26.83 3.24 5.33
C ILE A 127 27.79 3.81 6.38
N LYS A 128 27.28 4.63 7.31
CA LYS A 128 28.11 5.24 8.38
C LYS A 128 28.85 4.16 9.20
N SER A 129 28.22 3.01 9.46
CA SER A 129 28.85 1.87 10.14
C SER A 129 29.83 1.03 9.29
N ILE A 130 30.02 1.36 8.01
CA ILE A 130 31.03 0.75 7.12
C ILE A 130 32.26 1.69 7.00
N GLU A 131 32.07 2.99 7.22
CA GLU A 131 33.12 4.02 7.14
C GLU A 131 33.86 4.27 8.48
N GLU A 132 33.34 3.74 9.59
CA GLU A 132 33.92 3.75 10.95
C GLU A 132 34.83 2.54 11.25
#